data_AF-A0A355SCF1-F1
#
_entry.id   AF-A0A355SCF1-F1
#
_cell.length_a   1.000
_cell.length_b   1.000
_cell.length_c   1.000
_cell.angle_alpha   90.00
_cell.angle_beta   90.00
_cell.angle_gamma   90.00
#
_symmetry.space_group_name_H-M   'P 1'
#
loop_
_entity.id
_entity.type
_entity.pdbx_description
1 polymer ?
#
loop_
_entity_poly.entity_id
_entity_poly.type
_entity_poly.pdbx_seq_one_letter_code
_entity_poly.pdbx_strand_id
1 'polypeptide(L)'
;DGNKAWELFHMINPINHALTPMECFRYKVEPYVMAADVYAVEPHTGRGGWTWYTGAAGWMYRVCIEHMLGLKIRGGELIIDPCIPSFWNEFSIKYVYMDTLFNINIKNPLSVSNGVSSIKLDD
;
A
#
# COMPACT_ATOMS: atom_id res chain seq x y z
N ASP A 1 -3.51 8.76 -10.13
CA ASP A 1 -2.07 9.00 -10.35
C ASP A 1 -1.30 8.16 -9.33
N GLY A 2 -0.45 7.24 -9.79
CA GLY A 2 0.25 6.29 -8.93
C GLY A 2 1.43 6.90 -8.15
N ASN A 3 2.05 7.97 -8.65
CA ASN A 3 3.09 8.70 -7.91
C ASN A 3 2.49 9.39 -6.69
N LYS A 4 1.32 10.02 -6.87
CA LYS A 4 0.62 10.66 -5.75
C LYS A 4 0.10 9.64 -4.74
N ALA A 5 -0.39 8.49 -5.21
CA ALA A 5 -0.80 7.40 -4.33
C ALA A 5 0.38 6.90 -3.46
N TRP A 6 1.56 6.74 -4.06
CA TRP A 6 2.78 6.36 -3.36
C TRP A 6 3.19 7.38 -2.28
N GLU A 7 3.17 8.66 -2.61
CA GLU A 7 3.48 9.76 -1.67
C GLU A 7 2.55 9.73 -0.45
N LEU A 8 1.24 9.63 -0.69
CA LEU A 8 0.22 9.59 0.37
C LEU A 8 0.34 8.32 1.22
N PHE A 9 0.57 7.16 0.59
CA PHE A 9 0.82 5.92 1.30
C PHE A 9 2.04 6.04 2.23
N HIS A 10 3.12 6.64 1.76
CA HIS A 10 4.32 6.87 2.57
C HIS A 10 4.08 7.83 3.73
N MET A 11 3.30 8.89 3.50
CA MET A 11 3.00 9.89 4.50
C MET A 11 2.29 9.32 5.73
N ILE A 12 1.46 8.29 5.56
CA ILE A 12 0.66 7.71 6.65
C ILE A 12 1.17 6.34 7.12
N ASN A 13 2.19 5.77 6.47
CA ASN A 13 2.72 4.46 6.83
C ASN A 13 3.47 4.56 8.18
N PRO A 14 3.05 3.83 9.23
CA PRO A 14 3.61 3.91 10.58
C PRO A 14 5.13 3.76 10.63
N ILE A 15 5.71 2.93 9.76
CA ILE A 15 7.16 2.70 9.73
C ILE A 15 7.94 3.99 9.44
N ASN A 16 7.38 4.88 8.62
CA ASN A 16 8.01 6.14 8.22
C ASN A 16 8.00 7.18 9.34
N HIS A 17 7.25 6.95 10.43
CA HIS A 17 7.22 7.82 11.61
C HIS A 17 8.22 7.39 12.71
N ALA A 18 9.03 6.36 12.48
CA ALA A 18 9.99 5.85 13.45
C ALA A 18 11.33 5.44 12.84
N LEU A 19 11.72 6.06 11.72
CA LEU A 19 13.00 5.79 11.05
C LEU A 19 14.20 6.27 11.89
N THR A 20 13.99 7.26 12.74
CA THR A 20 14.97 7.75 13.71
C THR A 20 14.44 7.71 15.14
N PRO A 21 15.31 7.67 16.16
CA PRO A 21 14.89 7.76 17.56
C PRO A 21 14.05 9.00 17.85
N MET A 22 14.42 10.15 17.28
CA MET A 22 13.71 11.41 17.46
C MET A 22 12.28 11.38 16.91
N GLU A 23 12.09 10.76 15.73
CA GLU A 23 10.77 10.57 15.15
C GLU A 23 9.94 9.58 15.97
N CYS A 24 10.53 8.47 16.42
CA CYS A 24 9.87 7.53 17.32
C CYS A 24 9.39 8.21 18.62
N PHE A 25 10.24 9.03 19.26
CA PHE A 25 9.87 9.82 20.44
C PHE A 25 8.77 10.85 20.16
N ARG A 26 8.64 11.33 18.92
CA ARG A 26 7.55 12.20 18.48
C ARG A 26 6.26 11.41 18.22
N TYR A 27 6.34 10.25 17.55
CA TYR A 27 5.19 9.44 17.14
C TYR A 27 4.49 8.80 18.35
N LYS A 28 5.25 8.36 19.36
CA LYS A 28 4.75 7.87 20.66
C LYS A 28 3.81 6.66 20.64
N VAL A 29 3.64 6.01 19.49
CA VAL A 29 2.88 4.77 19.34
C VAL A 29 3.66 3.76 18.51
N GLU A 30 3.12 2.55 18.37
CA GLU A 30 3.76 1.43 17.71
C GLU A 30 3.93 1.65 16.19
N PRO A 31 5.15 1.64 15.64
CA PRO A 31 5.40 1.94 14.22
C PRO A 31 5.14 0.75 13.26
N TYR A 32 4.50 -0.30 13.75
CA TYR A 32 4.20 -1.53 13.02
C TYR A 32 2.69 -1.82 12.93
N VAL A 33 1.86 -0.95 13.52
CA VAL A 33 0.39 -0.99 13.37
C VAL A 33 -0.12 0.40 13.00
N MET A 34 -1.23 0.44 12.27
CA MET A 34 -1.85 1.72 11.90
C MET A 34 -2.40 2.43 13.14
N ALA A 35 -2.14 3.73 13.24
CA ALA A 35 -2.86 4.65 14.12
C ALA A 35 -4.20 5.06 13.49
N ALA A 36 -5.20 5.40 14.31
CA ALA A 36 -6.45 5.98 13.79
C ALA A 36 -6.28 7.44 13.39
N ASP A 37 -5.37 8.14 14.06
CA ASP A 37 -5.09 9.55 13.82
C ASP A 37 -3.62 9.88 14.15
N VAL A 38 -3.15 10.96 13.55
CA VAL A 38 -1.89 11.62 13.89
C VAL A 38 -2.23 13.06 14.24
N TYR A 39 -1.91 13.48 15.46
CA TYR A 39 -2.29 14.79 15.96
C TYR A 39 -1.61 15.91 15.16
N ALA A 40 -2.37 16.97 14.87
CA ALA A 40 -1.92 18.11 14.08
C ALA A 40 -1.85 19.43 14.88
N VAL A 41 -2.15 19.39 16.18
CA VAL A 41 -2.23 20.57 17.04
C VAL A 41 -1.14 20.51 18.12
N GLU A 42 -0.48 21.65 18.35
CA GLU A 42 0.51 21.80 19.42
C GLU A 42 -0.11 21.56 20.81
N PRO A 43 0.63 20.95 21.76
CA PRO A 43 2.03 20.51 21.70
C PRO A 43 2.19 19.03 21.30
N HIS A 44 1.26 18.52 20.50
CA HIS A 44 1.13 17.09 20.24
C HIS A 44 1.32 16.70 18.76
N THR A 45 1.64 17.68 17.92
CA THR A 45 1.88 17.51 16.49
C THR A 45 2.80 16.31 16.20
N GLY A 46 2.32 15.39 15.37
CA GLY A 46 3.04 14.20 14.93
C GLY A 46 2.93 12.98 15.86
N ARG A 47 2.23 13.07 17.01
CA ARG A 47 1.93 11.89 17.84
C ARG A 47 0.80 11.08 17.20
N GLY A 48 0.95 9.77 17.14
CA GLY A 48 -0.13 8.86 16.80
C GLY A 48 -1.12 8.69 17.96
N GLY A 49 -2.36 8.37 17.63
CA GLY A 49 -3.42 8.03 18.56
C GLY A 49 -4.15 6.75 18.15
N TRP A 50 -4.69 6.03 19.14
CA TRP A 50 -5.60 4.89 18.95
C TRP A 50 -5.08 3.84 17.95
N THR A 51 -3.94 3.22 18.26
CA THR A 51 -3.40 2.09 17.47
C THR A 51 -4.22 0.82 17.66
N TRP A 52 -3.95 -0.19 16.81
CA TRP A 52 -4.60 -1.50 16.78
C TRP A 52 -6.06 -1.49 16.32
N TYR A 53 -6.96 -0.93 17.14
CA TYR A 53 -8.40 -1.03 16.92
C TYR A 53 -8.90 0.14 16.08
N THR A 54 -8.56 0.13 14.80
CA THR A 54 -8.97 1.16 13.84
C THR A 54 -9.28 0.57 12.47
N GLY A 55 -10.33 1.09 11.83
CA GLY A 55 -10.66 0.77 10.43
C GLY A 55 -9.59 1.26 9.44
N ALA A 56 -8.70 2.16 9.85
CA ALA A 56 -7.59 2.64 9.03
C ALA A 56 -6.70 1.50 8.54
N ALA A 57 -6.48 0.46 9.37
CA ALA A 57 -5.72 -0.73 8.96
C ALA A 57 -6.37 -1.47 7.78
N GLY A 58 -7.68 -1.69 7.84
CA GLY A 58 -8.42 -2.35 6.77
C GLY A 58 -8.41 -1.53 5.47
N TRP A 59 -8.61 -0.22 5.57
CA TRP A 59 -8.54 0.67 4.41
C TRP A 59 -7.15 0.74 3.80
N MET A 60 -6.10 0.85 4.62
CA MET A 60 -4.71 0.85 4.14
C MET A 60 -4.36 -0.44 3.39
N TYR A 61 -4.79 -1.59 3.91
CA TYR A 61 -4.61 -2.88 3.24
C TYR A 61 -5.32 -2.90 1.87
N ARG A 62 -6.59 -2.48 1.81
CA ARG A 62 -7.34 -2.43 0.55
C ARG A 62 -6.74 -1.46 -0.46
N VAL A 63 -6.33 -0.26 -0.03
CA VAL A 63 -5.67 0.71 -0.91
C VAL A 63 -4.38 0.11 -1.48
N CYS A 64 -3.55 -0.49 -0.65
CA CYS A 64 -2.30 -1.09 -1.10
C CYS A 64 -2.55 -2.25 -2.09
N ILE A 65 -3.35 -3.24 -1.69
CA ILE A 65 -3.54 -4.48 -2.48
C ILE A 65 -4.47 -4.25 -3.68
N GLU A 66 -5.67 -3.71 -3.47
CA GLU A 66 -6.68 -3.58 -4.52
C GLU A 66 -6.39 -2.41 -5.46
N HIS A 67 -5.86 -1.28 -4.97
CA HIS A 67 -5.79 -0.04 -5.76
C HIS A 67 -4.38 0.32 -6.23
N MET A 68 -3.34 0.11 -5.42
CA MET A 68 -1.96 0.39 -5.84
C MET A 68 -1.38 -0.80 -6.60
N LEU A 69 -1.35 -1.99 -6.00
CA LEU A 69 -0.89 -3.21 -6.65
C LEU A 69 -1.90 -3.75 -7.68
N GLY A 70 -3.17 -3.36 -7.56
CA GLY A 70 -4.19 -3.62 -8.57
C GLY A 70 -4.81 -5.01 -8.54
N LEU A 71 -4.60 -5.79 -7.48
CA LEU A 71 -5.16 -7.14 -7.35
C LEU A 71 -6.58 -7.09 -6.81
N LYS A 72 -7.57 -7.38 -7.66
CA LYS A 72 -8.99 -7.34 -7.27
C LYS A 72 -9.66 -8.67 -7.64
N ILE A 73 -10.56 -9.14 -6.78
CA ILE A 73 -11.53 -10.18 -7.15
C ILE A 73 -12.91 -9.56 -7.23
N ARG A 74 -13.56 -9.69 -8.38
CA ARG A 74 -14.92 -9.18 -8.63
C ARG A 74 -15.70 -10.24 -9.40
N GLY A 75 -16.84 -10.68 -8.85
CA GLY A 75 -17.70 -11.65 -9.53
C GLY A 75 -17.05 -12.99 -9.86
N GLY A 76 -15.98 -13.38 -9.15
CA GLY A 76 -15.21 -14.59 -9.44
C GLY A 76 -14.05 -14.38 -10.42
N GLU A 77 -13.90 -13.18 -10.98
CA GLU A 77 -12.81 -12.82 -11.88
C GLU A 77 -11.63 -12.22 -11.11
N LEU A 78 -10.42 -12.64 -11.46
CA LEU A 78 -9.18 -12.06 -10.99
C LEU A 78 -8.77 -10.91 -11.93
N ILE A 79 -8.82 -9.69 -11.42
CA ILE A 79 -8.50 -8.47 -12.18
C ILE A 79 -7.14 -7.95 -11.72
N ILE A 80 -6.27 -7.66 -12.68
CA ILE A 80 -4.97 -7.02 -12.48
C ILE A 80 -4.99 -5.65 -13.14
N ASP A 81 -5.00 -4.60 -12.32
CA ASP A 81 -5.12 -3.21 -12.74
C ASP A 81 -4.30 -2.30 -11.81
N PRO A 82 -2.95 -2.34 -11.93
CA PRO A 82 -2.05 -1.63 -11.02
C PRO A 82 -2.08 -0.12 -11.22
N CYS A 83 -2.01 0.62 -10.12
CA CYS A 83 -1.77 2.06 -10.09
C CYS A 83 -0.53 2.37 -9.23
N ILE A 84 0.64 2.23 -9.83
CA ILE A 84 1.94 2.26 -9.16
C ILE A 84 2.71 3.55 -9.45
N PRO A 85 3.69 3.94 -8.62
CA PRO A 85 4.61 5.00 -8.99
C PRO A 85 5.39 4.63 -10.28
N SER A 86 5.66 5.63 -11.12
CA SER A 86 6.29 5.44 -12.44
C SER A 86 7.71 4.85 -12.35
N PHE A 87 8.40 5.02 -11.23
CA PHE A 87 9.76 4.51 -11.03
C PHE A 87 9.81 3.02 -10.65
N TRP A 88 8.68 2.36 -10.43
CA TRP A 88 8.65 0.90 -10.25
C TRP A 88 8.77 0.22 -11.60
N ASN A 89 9.90 -0.46 -11.82
CA ASN A 89 10.17 -1.20 -13.05
C ASN A 89 9.44 -2.55 -13.10
N GLU A 90 9.28 -3.21 -11.95
CA GLU A 90 8.57 -4.48 -11.82
C GLU A 90 8.20 -4.76 -10.37
N PHE A 91 7.22 -5.64 -10.15
CA PHE A 91 6.92 -6.25 -8.87
C PHE A 91 6.23 -7.60 -9.08
N SER A 92 6.15 -8.43 -8.04
CA SER A 92 5.46 -9.71 -8.08
C SER A 92 4.47 -9.86 -6.94
N ILE A 93 3.40 -10.61 -7.20
CA ILE A 93 2.39 -10.99 -6.21
C ILE A 93 2.26 -12.51 -6.24
N LYS A 94 2.34 -13.12 -5.05
CA LYS A 94 1.90 -14.50 -4.84
C LYS A 94 0.53 -14.48 -4.20
N TYR A 95 -0.47 -15.00 -4.91
CA TYR A 95 -1.85 -14.94 -4.45
C TYR A 95 -2.51 -16.31 -4.58
N VAL A 96 -3.11 -16.79 -3.49
CA VAL A 96 -3.90 -18.03 -3.51
C VAL A 96 -5.36 -17.65 -3.67
N TYR A 97 -5.97 -18.14 -4.75
CA TYR A 97 -7.40 -18.04 -4.97
C TYR A 97 -7.99 -19.44 -5.00
N MET A 98 -8.86 -19.74 -4.02
CA MET A 98 -9.31 -21.10 -3.74
C MET A 98 -8.10 -22.04 -3.52
N ASP A 99 -7.95 -23.07 -4.33
CA ASP A 99 -6.86 -24.06 -4.22
C ASP A 99 -5.70 -23.80 -5.20
N THR A 100 -5.72 -22.66 -5.92
CA THR A 100 -4.75 -22.35 -6.97
C THR A 100 -3.84 -21.19 -6.54
N LEU A 101 -2.52 -21.43 -6.62
CA LEU A 101 -1.50 -20.39 -6.42
C LEU A 101 -1.19 -19.68 -7.74
N PHE A 102 -1.48 -18.38 -7.79
CA PHE A 102 -1.10 -17.49 -8.87
C PHE A 102 0.24 -16.80 -8.54
N ASN A 103 1.22 -16.95 -9.43
CA ASN A 103 2.48 -16.21 -9.39
C ASN A 103 2.41 -15.10 -10.45
N ILE A 104 2.06 -13.89 -10.02
CA ILE A 104 1.74 -12.77 -10.91
C ILE A 104 2.95 -11.86 -10.97
N ASN A 105 3.53 -11.69 -12.17
CA ASN A 105 4.67 -10.80 -12.39
C ASN A 105 4.21 -9.60 -13.21
N ILE A 106 4.41 -8.40 -12.68
CA ILE A 106 4.05 -7.14 -13.31
C ILE A 106 5.34 -6.45 -13.74
N LYS A 107 5.44 -6.12 -15.03
CA LYS A 107 6.58 -5.41 -15.62
C LYS A 107 6.11 -4.06 -16.16
N ASN A 108 6.91 -3.02 -15.94
CA ASN A 108 6.62 -1.65 -16.33
C ASN A 108 7.81 -1.03 -17.10
N PRO A 109 8.14 -1.56 -18.30
CA PRO A 109 9.28 -1.08 -19.08
C PRO A 109 9.13 0.38 -19.56
N LEU A 110 7.90 0.89 -19.60
CA LEU A 110 7.59 2.23 -20.06
C LEU A 110 7.46 3.25 -18.91
N SER A 111 7.69 2.83 -17.65
CA SER A 111 7.62 3.71 -16.48
C SER A 111 6.29 4.48 -16.39
N VAL A 112 5.18 3.82 -16.70
CA VAL A 112 3.84 4.41 -16.60
C VAL A 112 3.24 4.11 -15.22
N SER A 113 2.26 4.91 -14.79
CA SER A 113 1.63 4.71 -13.48
C SER A 113 0.38 3.82 -13.49
N ASN A 114 -0.19 3.51 -14.66
CA ASN A 114 -1.33 2.62 -14.84
C ASN A 114 -1.47 2.25 -16.32
N GLY A 115 -2.42 1.35 -16.61
CA GLY A 115 -2.73 0.91 -17.97
C GLY A 115 -2.00 -0.37 -18.34
N VAL A 116 -2.72 -1.50 -18.23
CA VAL A 116 -2.20 -2.81 -18.63
C VAL A 116 -2.23 -2.93 -20.15
N SER A 117 -1.08 -3.20 -20.76
CA SER A 117 -0.94 -3.36 -22.22
C SER A 117 -1.21 -4.78 -22.70
N SER A 118 -0.86 -5.80 -21.89
CA SER A 118 -1.08 -7.22 -22.20
C SER A 118 -1.02 -8.06 -20.94
N ILE A 119 -1.69 -9.21 -20.96
CA ILE A 119 -1.64 -10.23 -19.91
C ILE A 119 -1.39 -11.58 -20.60
N LYS A 120 -0.54 -12.40 -20.00
CA LYS A 120 -0.22 -13.77 -20.41
C LYS A 120 -0.40 -14.71 -19.23
N LEU A 121 -0.89 -15.91 -19.49
CA LEU A 121 -1.19 -16.91 -18.47
C LEU A 121 -0.63 -18.26 -18.96
N ASP A 122 0.15 -18.92 -18.11
CA ASP A 122 0.73 -20.25 -18.36
C ASP A 122 1.60 -20.37 -19.64
N ASP A 123 2.30 -19.28 -19.99
CA ASP A 123 3.29 -19.18 -21.08
C ASP A 123 4.73 -19.53 -20.64
#